data_AF-A0A7C0VA33-F1
#
_entry.id   AF-A0A7C0VA33-F1
#
_cell.length_a   1.000
_cell.length_b   1.000
_cell.length_c   1.000
_cell.angle_alpha   90.00
_cell.angle_beta   90.00
_cell.angle_gamma   90.00
#
_symmetry.space_group_name_H-M   'P 1'
#
loop_
_entity.id
_entity.type
_entity.pdbx_description
1 polymer ?
#
loop_
_entity_poly.entity_id
_entity_poly.type
_entity_poly.pdbx_seq_one_letter_code
_entity_poly.pdbx_strand_id
1 'polypeptide(L)' 'MKTKIIVVLIIIILLGIVAFQNQSDISIKLYFWKLSVSKAIFIPVSIFIGFIFGYISGRFKKRRSR' A
#
# COMPACT_ATOMS: atom_id res chain seq x y z
N MET A 1 -4.73 -3.43 23.82
CA MET A 1 -5.16 -2.39 22.83
C MET A 1 -4.03 -1.43 22.50
N LYS A 2 -3.27 -0.92 23.48
CA LYS A 2 -2.13 -0.01 23.27
C LYS A 2 -1.06 -0.56 22.32
N THR A 3 -0.69 -1.85 22.46
CA THR A 3 0.32 -2.49 21.59
C THR A 3 -0.08 -2.54 20.13
N LYS A 4 -1.36 -2.79 19.82
CA LYS A 4 -1.85 -2.82 18.43
C LYS A 4 -1.78 -1.45 17.77
N ILE A 5 -2.14 -0.40 18.53
CA ILE A 5 -2.07 0.99 18.06
C ILE A 5 -0.62 1.40 17.82
N ILE A 6 0.29 1.03 18.73
CA ILE A 6 1.73 1.30 18.60
C ILE A 6 2.29 0.61 17.35
N VAL A 7 1.95 -0.66 17.10
CA VAL A 7 2.38 -1.40 15.91
C VAL A 7 1.88 -0.73 14.63
N VAL A 8 0.60 -0.33 14.58
CA VAL A 8 0.05 0.39 13.42
C VAL A 8 0.77 1.72 13.21
N LEU A 9 1.05 2.47 14.27
CA LEU A 9 1.76 3.74 14.20
C LEU A 9 3.19 3.55 13.66
N ILE A 10 3.91 2.54 14.13
CA ILE A 10 5.25 2.19 13.63
C ILE A 10 5.20 1.86 12.14
N ILE A 11 4.22 1.08 11.71
CA ILE A 11 4.04 0.74 10.28
C ILE A 11 3.81 2.01 9.45
N ILE A 12 2.94 2.92 9.90
CA ILE A 12 2.66 4.18 9.20
C ILE A 12 3.94 5.03 9.08
N ILE A 13 4.71 5.15 10.16
CA ILE A 13 5.97 5.92 10.17
C ILE A 13 6.98 5.30 9.20
N LEU A 14 7.17 3.98 9.24
CA LEU A 14 8.07 3.27 8.33
C LEU A 14 7.65 3.45 6.87
N LEU A 15 6.36 3.41 6.57
CA LEU A 15 5.86 3.66 5.22
C LEU A 15 6.15 5.08 4.75
N GLY A 16 5.97 6.08 5.62
CA GLY A 16 6.32 7.46 5.32
C GLY A 16 7.82 7.61 5.01
N ILE A 17 8.68 7.00 5.83
CA ILE A 17 10.14 7.01 5.65
C ILE A 17 10.52 6.35 4.32
N VAL A 18 9.99 5.16 4.03
CA VAL A 18 10.29 4.45 2.78
C VAL A 18 9.78 5.24 1.58
N ALA A 19 8.58 5.82 1.65
CA ALA A 19 8.05 6.66 0.57
C ALA A 19 8.94 7.89 0.32
N PHE A 20 9.35 8.59 1.38
CA PHE A 20 10.24 9.75 1.27
C PHE A 20 11.62 9.39 0.70
N GLN A 21 12.21 8.27 1.15
CA GLN A 21 13.48 7.78 0.61
C GLN A 21 13.39 7.31 -0.85
N ASN A 22 12.21 6.84 -1.28
CA ASN A 22 11.96 6.35 -2.63
C ASN A 22 11.37 7.43 -3.55
N GLN A 23 11.65 8.71 -3.29
CA GLN A 23 11.32 9.83 -4.19
C GLN A 23 12.14 9.87 -5.49
N SER A 24 12.71 8.75 -5.92
CA SER A 24 13.29 8.67 -7.26
C SER A 24 12.18 8.68 -8.30
N ASP A 25 12.31 9.47 -9.35
CA ASP A 25 11.35 9.43 -10.45
C ASP A 25 11.50 8.13 -11.24
N ILE A 26 10.41 7.35 -11.34
CA ILE A 26 10.31 6.29 -12.35
C ILE A 26 9.68 6.89 -13.58
N SER A 27 10.36 6.74 -14.71
CA SER A 27 9.74 6.90 -16.02
C SER A 27 8.97 5.63 -16.37
N ILE A 28 7.65 5.66 -16.19
CA ILE A 28 6.75 4.63 -16.72
C ILE A 28 6.54 4.94 -18.19
N LYS A 29 6.88 3.99 -19.07
CA LYS A 29 6.57 4.07 -20.49
C LYS A 29 5.37 3.17 -20.77
N LEU A 30 4.22 3.76 -21.03
CA LEU A 30 2.98 3.09 -21.40
C LEU A 30 2.69 3.37 -22.87
N TYR A 31 3.03 2.42 -23.75
CA TYR A 31 2.96 2.61 -25.20
C TYR A 31 3.67 3.91 -25.64
N PHE A 32 2.93 4.95 -26.06
CA PHE A 32 3.47 6.26 -26.46
C PHE A 32 3.59 7.28 -25.31
N TRP A 33 3.12 6.95 -24.11
CA TRP A 33 3.04 7.86 -22.98
C TRP A 33 4.21 7.65 -22.04
N LYS A 34 4.93 8.74 -21.72
CA LYS A 34 5.98 8.74 -20.69
C LYS A 34 5.46 9.49 -19.48
N LEU A 35 5.15 8.75 -18.42
CA LEU A 35 4.71 9.29 -17.15
C LEU A 35 5.89 9.24 -16.18
N SER A 36 6.34 10.40 -15.72
CA SER A 36 7.30 10.49 -14.61
C SER A 36 6.51 10.55 -13.32
N VAL A 37 6.58 9.48 -12.53
CA VAL A 37 5.89 9.41 -11.24
C VAL A 37 6.88 8.96 -10.18
N SER A 38 6.79 9.57 -9.00
CA SER A 38 7.62 9.20 -7.87
C SER A 38 7.37 7.75 -7.45
N LYS A 39 8.42 6.92 -7.28
CA LYS A 39 8.23 5.51 -6.80
C LYS A 39 7.53 5.47 -5.45
N ALA A 40 7.64 6.55 -4.68
CA ALA A 40 7.01 6.76 -3.39
C ALA A 40 5.51 6.42 -3.37
N ILE A 41 4.79 6.62 -4.48
CA ILE A 41 3.36 6.36 -4.60
C ILE A 41 3.01 4.88 -4.76
N PHE A 42 3.91 4.06 -5.33
CA PHE A 42 3.62 2.65 -5.60
C PHE A 42 3.49 1.80 -4.33
N ILE A 43 4.30 2.11 -3.32
CA ILE A 43 4.32 1.38 -2.04
C ILE A 43 2.99 1.51 -1.28
N PRO A 44 2.48 2.72 -0.97
CA PRO A 44 1.20 2.86 -0.28
C PRO A 44 0.03 2.35 -1.11
N VAL A 45 0.05 2.53 -2.44
CA VAL A 45 -0.98 2.00 -3.34
C VAL A 45 -1.02 0.46 -3.30
N SER A 46 0.14 -0.20 -3.38
CA SER A 46 0.22 -1.67 -3.32
C SER A 46 -0.32 -2.22 -1.99
N ILE A 47 0.00 -1.56 -0.88
CA ILE A 47 -0.52 -1.93 0.45
C ILE A 47 -2.03 -1.75 0.52
N PHE A 48 -2.55 -0.64 -0.01
CA PHE A 48 -3.99 -0.37 -0.03
C PHE A 48 -4.74 -1.41 -0.86
N ILE A 49 -4.20 -1.79 -2.02
CA ILE A 49 -4.73 -2.87 -2.86
C ILE A 49 -4.73 -4.20 -2.09
N GLY A 50 -3.61 -4.57 -1.47
CA GLY A 50 -3.51 -5.78 -0.65
C GLY A 50 -4.51 -5.79 0.52
N PHE A 51 -4.73 -4.64 1.17
CA PHE A 51 -5.73 -4.48 2.22
C PHE A 51 -7.15 -4.69 1.71
N ILE A 52 -7.51 -4.09 0.57
CA ILE A 52 -8.81 -4.28 -0.08
C ILE A 52 -9.04 -5.76 -0.39
N PHE A 53 -8.08 -6.42 -1.04
CA PHE A 53 -8.18 -7.84 -1.36
C PHE A 53 -8.31 -8.72 -0.11
N GLY A 54 -7.52 -8.45 0.93
CA GLY A 54 -7.60 -9.16 2.20
C GLY A 54 -8.96 -8.97 2.89
N TYR A 55 -9.49 -7.75 2.91
CA TYR A 55 -10.80 -7.45 3.48
C TYR A 55 -11.93 -8.16 2.71
N ILE A 56 -11.91 -8.07 1.39
CA ILE A 56 -12.89 -8.71 0.50
C ILE A 56 -12.84 -10.24 0.67
N SER A 57 -11.65 -10.84 0.65
CA SER A 57 -11.45 -12.29 0.85
C SER A 57 -11.99 -12.76 2.21
N GLY A 58 -11.71 -12.01 3.29
CA GLY A 58 -12.26 -12.29 4.61
C GLY A 58 -13.79 -12.21 4.67
N ARG A 59 -14.40 -11.27 3.94
CA ARG A 59 -15.87 -11.14 3.83
C ARG A 59 -16.50 -12.32 3.08
N PHE A 60 -15.86 -12.80 2.02
CA PHE A 60 -16.32 -13.99 1.30
C PHE A 60 -16.22 -15.26 2.15
N LYS A 61 -15.14 -15.44 2.91
CA LYS A 61 -14.98 -16.60 3.81
C LYS A 61 -16.04 -16.61 4.94
N LYS A 62 -16.38 -15.43 5.49
CA LYS A 62 -17.40 -15.29 6.54
C LYS A 62 -18.84 -15.57 6.05
N ARG A 63 -19.12 -15.37 4.75
CA ARG A 63 -20.41 -15.71 4.12
C ARG A 63 -20.61 -17.21 3.88
N ARG A 64 -19.54 -18.01 3.83
CA ARG A 64 -19.61 -19.46 3.54
C ARG A 64 -19.69 -20.35 4.79
N SER A 65 -19.48 -19.76 5.97
CA SER A 65 -19.49 -20.44 7.28
C SER A 65 -20.77 -20.17 8.09
N ARG A 66 -21.71 -19.40 7.53
CA ARG A 66 -23.10 -19.29 8.00
C ARG A 66 -23.99 -20.00 6.99
#